data_AF-A0A3B0VQW4-F1
#
_entry.id   AF-A0A3B0VQW4-F1
#
_cell.length_a   1.000
_cell.length_b   1.000
_cell.length_c   1.000
_cell.angle_alpha   90.00
_cell.angle_beta   90.00
_cell.angle_gamma   90.00
#
_symmetry.space_group_name_H-M   'P 1'
#
loop_
_entity.id
_entity.type
_entity.pdbx_description
1 polymer ?
#
loop_
_entity_poly.entity_id
_entity_poly.type
_entity_poly.pdbx_seq_one_letter_code
_entity_poly.pdbx_strand_id
1 'polypeptide(L)'
;MTLRINTDPYPTESDIVQYLTDFGEYWRVNQDSIQRDFALLLSGQSIGSNSFSGVAWVNSYCENGFTQNGGTVTIGSYSVNRIGGNFPAASVAIFVGHEIGHNLGSPHTHCYNTPLDECFNTESGCYAGVPASPAGGSGTIMSYCHFSGANAAYCGSSDEDFHPTVISRFNSRITANFPSCIQSFGSDIIFVDGFE
;
A
#
# COMPACT_ATOMS: atom_id res chain seq x y z
N MET A 1 11.50 11.95 6.27
CA MET A 1 11.34 10.73 7.10
C MET A 1 11.46 11.12 8.57
N THR A 2 10.56 10.67 9.44
CA THR A 2 10.59 10.99 10.88
C THR A 2 10.79 9.70 11.67
N LEU A 3 11.97 9.52 12.25
CA LEU A 3 12.19 8.45 13.22
C LEU A 3 11.63 8.88 14.58
N ARG A 4 10.68 8.10 15.12
CA ARG A 4 10.13 8.34 16.45
C ARG A 4 11.02 7.66 17.49
N ILE A 5 11.73 8.47 18.28
CA ILE A 5 12.60 8.01 19.38
C ILE A 5 11.97 8.22 20.77
N ASN A 6 10.83 8.91 20.83
CA ASN A 6 10.04 9.14 22.04
C ASN A 6 8.78 8.26 22.01
N THR A 7 7.88 8.43 22.99
CA THR A 7 6.59 7.74 23.03
C THR A 7 5.84 7.83 21.69
N ASP A 8 5.40 6.68 21.21
CA ASP A 8 4.63 6.57 19.97
C ASP A 8 3.28 7.30 20.14
N PRO A 9 2.95 8.29 19.28
CA PRO A 9 1.65 8.95 19.34
C PRO A 9 0.49 8.05 18.89
N TYR A 10 0.77 6.90 18.26
CA TYR A 10 -0.25 5.98 17.82
C TYR A 10 -0.49 4.90 18.88
N PRO A 11 -1.75 4.50 19.13
CA PRO A 11 -2.06 3.49 20.13
C PRO A 11 -1.50 2.11 19.76
N THR A 12 -1.42 1.22 20.75
CA THR A 12 -1.20 -0.21 20.47
C THR A 12 -2.44 -0.79 19.83
N GLU A 13 -2.37 -1.10 18.54
CA GLU A 13 -3.49 -1.60 17.78
C GLU A 13 -3.15 -2.97 17.14
N SER A 14 -4.10 -3.90 17.21
CA SER A 14 -4.01 -5.24 16.63
C SER A 14 -4.71 -5.30 15.28
N ASP A 15 -5.82 -4.58 15.11
CA ASP A 15 -6.55 -4.45 13.86
C ASP A 15 -5.85 -3.43 12.96
N ILE A 16 -5.25 -3.89 11.88
CA ILE A 16 -4.46 -3.02 11.01
C ILE A 16 -5.32 -1.93 10.34
N VAL A 17 -6.61 -2.17 10.12
CA VAL A 17 -7.52 -1.19 9.53
C VAL A 17 -7.85 -0.08 10.54
N GLN A 18 -8.05 -0.45 11.81
CA GLN A 18 -8.16 0.55 12.88
C GLN A 18 -6.85 1.33 13.03
N TYR A 19 -5.69 0.67 12.90
CA TYR A 19 -4.40 1.33 13.00
C TYR A 19 -4.19 2.36 11.89
N LEU A 20 -4.64 2.05 10.67
CA LEU A 20 -4.66 2.99 9.54
C LEU A 20 -5.56 4.20 9.82
N THR A 21 -6.72 3.97 10.43
CA THR A 21 -7.63 5.05 10.86
C THR A 21 -6.95 5.95 11.90
N ASP A 22 -6.34 5.39 12.93
CA ASP A 22 -5.70 6.16 14.01
C ASP A 22 -4.48 6.94 13.51
N PHE A 23 -3.67 6.31 12.65
CA PHE A 23 -2.55 6.95 11.97
C PHE A 23 -3.03 8.14 11.11
N GLY A 24 -4.06 7.91 10.29
CA GLY A 24 -4.63 8.94 9.43
C GLY A 24 -5.21 10.10 10.23
N GLU A 25 -5.89 9.82 11.35
CA GLU A 25 -6.46 10.84 12.23
C GLU A 25 -5.39 11.68 12.91
N TYR A 26 -4.33 11.05 13.43
CA TYR A 26 -3.21 11.79 14.00
C TYR A 26 -2.58 12.73 12.97
N TRP A 27 -2.36 12.27 11.73
CA TRP A 27 -1.78 13.11 10.68
C TRP A 27 -2.70 14.24 10.25
N ARG A 28 -4.00 13.95 10.07
CA ARG A 28 -5.01 14.96 9.71
C ARG A 28 -5.09 16.08 10.75
N VAL A 29 -5.01 15.75 12.04
CA VAL A 29 -5.18 16.73 13.13
C VAL A 29 -3.87 17.44 13.50
N ASN A 30 -2.73 16.72 13.48
CA ASN A 30 -1.48 17.21 14.08
C ASN A 30 -0.39 17.54 13.06
N GLN A 31 -0.55 17.15 11.79
CA GLN A 31 0.47 17.29 10.74
C GLN A 31 -0.05 18.02 9.49
N ASP A 32 -1.14 18.77 9.60
CA ASP A 32 -1.76 19.53 8.49
C ASP A 32 -0.85 20.63 7.93
N SER A 33 0.10 21.12 8.73
CA SER A 33 1.09 22.12 8.29
C SER A 33 2.19 21.54 7.39
N ILE A 34 2.30 20.22 7.29
CA ILE A 34 3.29 19.56 6.43
C ILE A 34 2.69 19.40 5.03
N GLN A 35 3.28 20.06 4.04
CA GLN A 35 2.95 19.83 2.63
C GLN A 35 3.35 18.40 2.25
N ARG A 36 2.36 17.61 1.81
CA ARG A 36 2.52 16.19 1.49
C ARG A 36 1.41 15.74 0.55
N ASP A 37 1.70 14.69 -0.19
CA ASP A 37 0.72 14.00 -1.04
C ASP A 37 0.36 12.62 -0.49
N PHE A 38 1.22 12.06 0.37
CA PHE A 38 1.10 10.75 0.99
C PHE A 38 1.82 10.71 2.35
N ALA A 39 1.30 9.95 3.30
CA ALA A 39 2.01 9.60 4.53
C ALA A 39 1.95 8.09 4.78
N LEU A 40 3.07 7.50 5.17
CA LEU A 40 3.16 6.08 5.50
C LEU A 40 3.75 5.87 6.89
N LEU A 41 3.27 4.84 7.57
CA LEU A 41 3.84 4.35 8.82
C LEU A 41 4.58 3.03 8.56
N LEU A 42 5.84 2.96 8.98
CA LEU A 42 6.57 1.70 9.15
C LEU A 42 6.58 1.36 10.65
N SER A 43 6.02 0.21 11.04
CA SER A 43 5.83 -0.14 12.46
C SER A 43 6.22 -1.60 12.75
N GLY A 44 6.83 -1.86 13.91
CA GLY A 44 7.08 -3.22 14.40
C GLY A 44 5.96 -3.77 15.26
N GLN A 45 4.84 -3.05 15.38
CA GLN A 45 3.74 -3.39 16.28
C GLN A 45 2.93 -4.60 15.78
N SER A 46 2.53 -5.48 16.71
CA SER A 46 1.59 -6.58 16.45
C SER A 46 1.97 -7.49 15.26
N ILE A 47 3.27 -7.69 15.03
CA ILE A 47 3.78 -8.52 13.94
C ILE A 47 4.96 -9.40 14.39
N GLY A 48 5.00 -10.64 13.90
CA GLY A 48 6.10 -11.58 14.16
C GLY A 48 7.29 -11.36 13.24
N SER A 49 8.44 -11.97 13.57
CA SER A 49 9.63 -11.95 12.71
C SER A 49 9.36 -12.55 11.33
N ASN A 50 10.13 -12.12 10.32
CA ASN A 50 10.02 -12.56 8.93
C ASN A 50 8.61 -12.38 8.32
N SER A 51 7.84 -11.42 8.83
CA SER A 51 6.48 -11.15 8.37
C SER A 51 6.31 -9.69 7.96
N PHE A 52 5.38 -9.46 7.02
CA PHE A 52 4.91 -8.14 6.63
C PHE A 52 3.39 -8.12 6.65
N SER A 53 2.80 -6.98 7.00
CA SER A 53 1.36 -6.74 6.85
C SER A 53 1.13 -5.27 6.54
N GLY A 54 0.53 -4.99 5.38
CA GLY A 54 0.25 -3.65 4.90
C GLY A 54 -1.25 -3.42 4.78
N VAL A 55 -1.64 -2.15 4.85
CA VAL A 55 -2.99 -1.70 4.49
C VAL A 55 -2.96 -0.24 4.06
N ALA A 56 -3.82 0.08 3.10
CA ALA A 56 -4.03 1.42 2.58
C ALA A 56 -5.49 1.63 2.19
N TRP A 57 -5.90 2.90 2.16
CA TRP A 57 -7.19 3.26 1.58
C TRP A 57 -7.14 3.20 0.06
N VAL A 58 -8.19 2.67 -0.56
CA VAL A 58 -8.26 2.57 -2.02
C VAL A 58 -8.75 3.88 -2.61
N ASN A 59 -8.02 4.39 -3.62
CA ASN A 59 -8.39 5.61 -4.36
C ASN A 59 -8.50 6.86 -3.47
N SER A 60 -7.58 6.98 -2.51
CA SER A 60 -7.51 8.11 -1.58
C SER A 60 -6.22 8.92 -1.74
N TYR A 61 -5.53 8.76 -2.88
CA TYR A 61 -4.35 9.57 -3.19
C TYR A 61 -4.69 11.07 -3.16
N CYS A 62 -3.77 11.90 -2.67
CA CYS A 62 -3.93 13.35 -2.46
C CYS A 62 -4.93 13.82 -1.40
N GLU A 63 -5.61 12.91 -0.73
CA GLU A 63 -6.53 13.27 0.34
C GLU A 63 -5.76 13.44 1.65
N ASN A 64 -5.72 14.66 2.19
CA ASN A 64 -5.03 14.96 3.46
C ASN A 64 -5.77 14.47 4.72
N GLY A 65 -6.81 13.65 4.55
CA GLY A 65 -7.57 13.06 5.64
C GLY A 65 -8.95 13.70 5.79
N PHE A 66 -9.97 12.87 5.81
CA PHE A 66 -11.32 13.27 6.17
C PHE A 66 -12.02 12.14 6.91
N THR A 67 -13.00 12.49 7.75
CA THR A 67 -13.70 11.52 8.57
C THR A 67 -14.96 10.99 7.87
N GLN A 68 -15.24 9.70 8.06
CA GLN A 68 -16.46 9.02 7.64
C GLN A 68 -17.09 8.28 8.83
N ASN A 69 -18.26 7.66 8.63
CA ASN A 69 -18.94 6.84 9.64
C ASN A 69 -19.13 7.55 10.99
N GLY A 70 -19.50 8.84 10.94
CA GLY A 70 -19.72 9.64 12.15
C GLY A 70 -18.44 9.98 12.93
N GLY A 71 -17.28 9.98 12.27
CA GLY A 71 -15.99 10.31 12.92
C GLY A 71 -15.18 9.09 13.36
N THR A 72 -15.65 7.88 13.07
CA THR A 72 -15.01 6.64 13.52
C THR A 72 -13.96 6.11 12.55
N VAL A 73 -13.92 6.62 11.32
CA VAL A 73 -12.97 6.21 10.28
C VAL A 73 -12.36 7.45 9.65
N THR A 74 -11.03 7.49 9.52
CA THR A 74 -10.32 8.57 8.83
C THR A 74 -9.70 8.04 7.54
N ILE A 75 -10.24 8.49 6.41
CA ILE A 75 -9.82 8.13 5.07
C ILE A 75 -8.83 9.18 4.55
N GLY A 76 -7.79 8.76 3.86
CA GLY A 76 -6.87 9.69 3.20
C GLY A 76 -5.71 8.98 2.53
N SER A 77 -4.73 9.76 2.08
CA SER A 77 -3.53 9.25 1.42
C SER A 77 -2.56 8.70 2.44
N TYR A 78 -2.92 7.54 2.98
CA TYR A 78 -2.28 6.89 4.11
C TYR A 78 -1.99 5.42 3.83
N SER A 79 -0.90 4.92 4.42
CA SER A 79 -0.68 3.48 4.58
C SER A 79 -0.05 3.15 5.92
N VAL A 80 -0.34 1.97 6.42
CA VAL A 80 0.32 1.37 7.58
C VAL A 80 0.98 0.09 7.12
N ASN A 81 2.28 -0.04 7.39
CA ASN A 81 3.12 -1.15 6.97
C ASN A 81 3.82 -1.72 8.19
N ARG A 82 3.35 -2.87 8.67
CA ARG A 82 3.97 -3.60 9.76
C ARG A 82 5.13 -4.44 9.23
N ILE A 83 6.30 -4.30 9.85
CA ILE A 83 7.54 -4.98 9.47
C ILE A 83 8.07 -5.76 10.65
N GLY A 84 8.09 -7.08 10.52
CA GLY A 84 8.71 -7.99 11.47
C GLY A 84 10.24 -7.91 11.44
N GLY A 85 10.87 -8.27 12.56
CA GLY A 85 12.33 -8.41 12.61
C GLY A 85 12.84 -9.41 11.54
N ASN A 86 14.01 -9.11 10.95
CA ASN A 86 14.64 -9.87 9.86
C ASN A 86 13.87 -9.90 8.52
N PHE A 87 12.85 -9.07 8.34
CA PHE A 87 12.20 -8.95 7.04
C PHE A 87 13.09 -8.18 6.04
N PRO A 88 13.31 -8.69 4.81
CA PRO A 88 14.21 -8.03 3.86
C PRO A 88 13.72 -6.65 3.42
N ALA A 89 14.62 -5.66 3.40
CA ALA A 89 14.28 -4.30 2.98
C ALA A 89 13.76 -4.21 1.54
N ALA A 90 14.29 -5.04 0.62
CA ALA A 90 13.79 -5.14 -0.74
C ALA A 90 12.32 -5.57 -0.78
N SER A 91 11.94 -6.55 0.04
CA SER A 91 10.54 -6.98 0.16
C SER A 91 9.66 -5.91 0.79
N VAL A 92 10.17 -5.13 1.77
CA VAL A 92 9.45 -3.96 2.31
C VAL A 92 9.14 -2.96 1.20
N ALA A 93 10.09 -2.66 0.31
CA ALA A 93 9.87 -1.71 -0.78
C ALA A 93 8.76 -2.17 -1.74
N ILE A 94 8.74 -3.45 -2.09
CA ILE A 94 7.70 -4.06 -2.93
C ILE A 94 6.32 -3.89 -2.29
N PHE A 95 6.18 -4.24 -1.00
CA PHE A 95 4.87 -4.16 -0.34
C PHE A 95 4.45 -2.75 0.03
N VAL A 96 5.38 -1.82 0.31
CA VAL A 96 5.03 -0.39 0.39
C VAL A 96 4.54 0.10 -0.98
N GLY A 97 5.14 -0.35 -2.07
CA GLY A 97 4.65 -0.10 -3.43
C GLY A 97 3.23 -0.63 -3.66
N HIS A 98 2.91 -1.80 -3.09
CA HIS A 98 1.55 -2.36 -3.09
C HIS A 98 0.54 -1.41 -2.42
N GLU A 99 0.85 -0.92 -1.22
CA GLU A 99 -0.04 -0.01 -0.48
C GLU A 99 -0.19 1.37 -1.15
N ILE A 100 0.87 1.86 -1.80
CA ILE A 100 0.79 3.05 -2.65
C ILE A 100 -0.13 2.78 -3.85
N GLY A 101 -0.07 1.58 -4.42
CA GLY A 101 -0.93 1.16 -5.53
C GLY A 101 -2.42 1.16 -5.16
N HIS A 102 -2.77 0.78 -3.93
CA HIS A 102 -4.12 0.94 -3.40
C HIS A 102 -4.55 2.41 -3.33
N ASN A 103 -3.71 3.29 -2.79
CA ASN A 103 -4.01 4.73 -2.75
C ASN A 103 -4.25 5.30 -4.15
N LEU A 104 -3.49 4.86 -5.15
CA LEU A 104 -3.69 5.16 -6.58
C LEU A 104 -4.87 4.39 -7.22
N GLY A 105 -5.67 3.72 -6.40
CA GLY A 105 -6.95 3.14 -6.78
C GLY A 105 -6.87 1.78 -7.46
N SER A 106 -5.73 1.09 -7.44
CA SER A 106 -5.67 -0.29 -7.91
C SER A 106 -6.30 -1.23 -6.87
N PRO A 107 -7.26 -2.09 -7.26
CA PRO A 107 -7.53 -3.29 -6.47
C PRO A 107 -6.39 -4.30 -6.66
N HIS A 108 -6.46 -5.45 -6.02
CA HIS A 108 -5.59 -6.57 -6.35
C HIS A 108 -5.83 -7.04 -7.79
N THR A 109 -4.80 -7.61 -8.41
CA THR A 109 -4.83 -8.09 -9.81
C THR A 109 -5.92 -9.12 -10.08
N HIS A 110 -6.21 -10.03 -9.14
CA HIS A 110 -7.31 -11.00 -9.22
C HIS A 110 -8.71 -10.37 -9.05
N CYS A 111 -8.79 -9.09 -8.68
CA CYS A 111 -10.04 -8.33 -8.51
C CYS A 111 -10.38 -7.41 -9.70
N TYR A 112 -9.57 -7.42 -10.75
CA TYR A 112 -9.91 -6.74 -12.00
C TYR A 112 -11.01 -7.51 -12.76
N ASN A 113 -11.72 -6.82 -13.65
CA ASN A 113 -12.71 -7.42 -14.54
C ASN A 113 -12.32 -7.15 -16.00
N THR A 114 -11.74 -8.09 -16.74
CA THR A 114 -11.33 -9.49 -16.40
C THR A 114 -10.16 -9.56 -15.41
N PRO A 115 -10.03 -10.62 -14.57
CA PRO A 115 -8.87 -10.80 -13.67
C PRO A 115 -7.54 -10.82 -14.42
N LEU A 116 -6.52 -10.18 -13.84
CA LEU A 116 -5.17 -10.11 -14.43
C LEU A 116 -4.29 -11.29 -14.02
N ASP A 117 -4.59 -11.88 -12.87
CA ASP A 117 -4.12 -13.21 -12.47
C ASP A 117 -5.23 -13.94 -11.70
N GLU A 118 -4.98 -15.22 -11.46
CA GLU A 118 -5.90 -16.15 -10.81
C GLU A 118 -5.26 -16.77 -9.57
N CYS A 119 -4.35 -16.03 -8.93
CA CYS A 119 -3.49 -16.59 -7.89
C CYS A 119 -4.18 -16.78 -6.53
N PHE A 120 -5.29 -16.09 -6.29
CA PHE A 120 -6.01 -16.09 -5.02
C PHE A 120 -7.53 -16.00 -5.26
N ASN A 121 -8.32 -16.71 -4.45
CA ASN A 121 -9.75 -16.91 -4.76
C ASN A 121 -10.74 -16.65 -3.61
N THR A 122 -10.28 -16.13 -2.47
CA THR A 122 -11.15 -15.86 -1.31
C THR A 122 -11.43 -14.40 -1.03
N GLU A 123 -11.02 -13.50 -1.92
CA GLU A 123 -11.35 -12.09 -1.79
C GLU A 123 -12.74 -11.79 -2.37
N SER A 124 -13.58 -11.15 -1.57
CA SER A 124 -14.98 -10.90 -1.90
C SER A 124 -15.11 -10.05 -3.16
N GLY A 125 -15.86 -10.52 -4.14
CA GLY A 125 -16.11 -9.82 -5.41
C GLY A 125 -14.99 -9.95 -6.45
N CYS A 126 -13.99 -10.79 -6.20
CA CYS A 126 -12.85 -11.01 -7.09
C CYS A 126 -12.91 -12.39 -7.75
N TYR A 127 -11.83 -12.80 -8.43
CA TYR A 127 -11.67 -14.16 -8.94
C TYR A 127 -12.03 -15.19 -7.85
N ALA A 128 -12.84 -16.18 -8.23
CA ALA A 128 -13.34 -17.23 -7.32
C ALA A 128 -13.12 -18.65 -7.87
N GLY A 129 -12.30 -18.78 -8.93
CA GLY A 129 -11.98 -20.06 -9.55
C GLY A 129 -10.92 -20.85 -8.80
N VAL A 130 -10.37 -21.87 -9.45
CA VAL A 130 -9.27 -22.68 -8.89
C VAL A 130 -7.97 -21.88 -9.02
N PRO A 131 -7.25 -21.59 -7.92
CA PRO A 131 -6.04 -20.81 -8.01
C PRO A 131 -5.01 -21.43 -8.94
N ALA A 132 -4.44 -20.62 -9.84
CA ALA A 132 -3.44 -21.06 -10.80
C ALA A 132 -2.35 -19.99 -11.00
N SER A 133 -1.13 -20.44 -11.29
CA SER A 133 -0.04 -19.54 -11.65
C SER A 133 -0.29 -18.90 -13.02
N PRO A 134 0.07 -17.62 -13.20
CA PRO A 134 0.08 -16.99 -14.52
C PRO A 134 1.01 -17.74 -15.47
N ALA A 135 0.80 -17.61 -16.78
CA ALA A 135 1.66 -18.28 -17.77
C ALA A 135 3.15 -17.91 -17.65
N GLY A 136 3.47 -16.72 -17.13
CA GLY A 136 4.84 -16.26 -16.86
C GLY A 136 5.45 -16.80 -15.56
N GLY A 137 4.68 -17.54 -14.76
CA GLY A 137 5.14 -18.14 -13.49
C GLY A 137 5.06 -17.22 -12.29
N SER A 138 5.13 -15.89 -12.46
CA SER A 138 5.09 -14.92 -11.37
C SER A 138 3.88 -13.98 -11.50
N GLY A 139 3.44 -13.43 -10.36
CA GLY A 139 2.52 -12.29 -10.32
C GLY A 139 3.25 -10.95 -10.35
N THR A 140 2.51 -9.84 -10.22
CA THR A 140 3.07 -8.47 -10.14
C THR A 140 2.87 -7.88 -8.75
N ILE A 141 3.36 -6.66 -8.49
CA ILE A 141 3.30 -6.02 -7.15
C ILE A 141 1.89 -6.06 -6.54
N MET A 142 0.82 -5.83 -7.32
CA MET A 142 -0.57 -5.84 -6.83
C MET A 142 -1.20 -7.25 -6.73
N SER A 143 -0.40 -8.32 -6.81
CA SER A 143 -0.88 -9.70 -6.80
C SER A 143 -0.65 -10.44 -5.48
N TYR A 144 -1.46 -11.47 -5.26
CA TYR A 144 -1.30 -12.45 -4.18
C TYR A 144 -0.65 -13.75 -4.64
N CYS A 145 0.08 -13.74 -5.75
CA CYS A 145 0.78 -14.93 -6.26
C CYS A 145 1.87 -15.47 -5.31
N HIS A 146 2.35 -14.63 -4.40
CA HIS A 146 3.30 -15.00 -3.36
C HIS A 146 2.66 -15.72 -2.15
N PHE A 147 1.32 -15.70 -2.03
CA PHE A 147 0.64 -16.42 -0.96
C PHE A 147 0.69 -17.93 -1.19
N SER A 148 0.75 -18.67 -0.08
CA SER A 148 0.65 -20.13 -0.05
C SER A 148 -0.55 -20.55 0.79
N GLY A 149 -1.16 -21.69 0.43
CA GLY A 149 -2.30 -22.25 1.16
C GLY A 149 -3.37 -22.81 0.23
N ALA A 150 -4.47 -23.30 0.79
CA ALA A 150 -5.55 -23.93 0.01
C ALA A 150 -6.24 -22.97 -0.99
N ASN A 151 -6.13 -21.68 -0.75
CA ASN A 151 -6.78 -20.61 -1.53
C ASN A 151 -5.78 -19.84 -2.41
N ALA A 152 -4.54 -20.31 -2.53
CA ALA A 152 -3.48 -19.62 -3.24
C ALA A 152 -2.63 -20.59 -4.08
N ALA A 153 -2.22 -20.15 -5.27
CA ALA A 153 -1.44 -20.98 -6.20
C ALA A 153 0.03 -21.15 -5.80
N TYR A 154 0.57 -20.26 -4.96
CA TYR A 154 2.00 -20.17 -4.59
C TYR A 154 2.94 -20.22 -5.81
N CYS A 155 3.04 -19.10 -6.50
CA CYS A 155 3.79 -18.97 -7.75
C CYS A 155 5.23 -18.44 -7.52
N GLY A 156 5.64 -18.32 -6.25
CA GLY A 156 6.88 -17.65 -5.88
C GLY A 156 6.68 -16.15 -5.65
N SER A 157 7.79 -15.42 -5.52
CA SER A 157 7.75 -13.97 -5.34
C SER A 157 7.12 -13.28 -6.54
N SER A 158 6.35 -12.23 -6.30
CA SER A 158 5.91 -11.34 -7.36
C SER A 158 7.11 -10.68 -8.05
N ASP A 159 7.00 -10.43 -9.34
CA ASP A 159 7.92 -9.57 -10.06
C ASP A 159 7.88 -8.15 -9.46
N GLU A 160 9.02 -7.45 -9.51
CA GLU A 160 9.21 -6.09 -8.97
C GLU A 160 8.57 -5.00 -9.86
N ASP A 161 7.60 -5.39 -10.70
CA ASP A 161 6.91 -4.54 -11.65
C ASP A 161 5.40 -4.50 -11.38
N PHE A 162 4.75 -3.43 -11.82
CA PHE A 162 3.29 -3.36 -11.89
C PHE A 162 2.78 -3.93 -13.23
N HIS A 163 1.67 -4.67 -13.20
CA HIS A 163 1.02 -5.12 -14.44
C HIS A 163 0.67 -3.92 -15.35
N PRO A 164 0.78 -4.01 -16.69
CA PRO A 164 0.48 -2.90 -17.60
C PRO A 164 -0.89 -2.24 -17.40
N THR A 165 -1.92 -3.03 -17.08
CA THR A 165 -3.26 -2.53 -16.72
C THR A 165 -3.25 -1.66 -15.46
N VAL A 166 -2.46 -2.04 -14.45
CA VAL A 166 -2.27 -1.28 -13.20
C VAL A 166 -1.54 0.03 -13.51
N ILE A 167 -0.47 -0.02 -14.34
CA ILE A 167 0.24 1.18 -14.80
C ILE A 167 -0.69 2.15 -15.55
N SER A 168 -1.54 1.64 -16.44
CA SER A 168 -2.51 2.47 -17.17
C SER A 168 -3.50 3.17 -16.22
N ARG A 169 -3.95 2.47 -15.18
CA ARG A 169 -4.77 3.06 -14.11
C ARG A 169 -4.00 4.16 -13.37
N PHE A 170 -2.75 3.92 -12.97
CA PHE A 170 -1.92 4.93 -12.30
C PHE A 170 -1.72 6.16 -13.17
N ASN A 171 -1.39 6.00 -14.45
CA ASN A 171 -1.25 7.10 -15.39
C ASN A 171 -2.54 7.94 -15.50
N SER A 172 -3.69 7.28 -15.48
CA SER A 172 -5.00 7.96 -15.49
C SER A 172 -5.21 8.78 -14.20
N ARG A 173 -4.84 8.24 -13.03
CA ARG A 173 -4.91 8.95 -11.75
C ARG A 173 -3.92 10.09 -11.66
N ILE A 174 -2.69 9.89 -12.13
CA ILE A 174 -1.65 10.91 -12.20
C ILE A 174 -2.13 12.09 -13.05
N THR A 175 -2.66 11.79 -14.25
CA THR A 175 -3.18 12.82 -15.16
C THR A 175 -4.34 13.60 -14.53
N ALA A 176 -5.25 12.92 -13.81
CA ALA A 176 -6.39 13.56 -13.15
C ALA A 176 -6.00 14.47 -11.97
N ASN A 177 -4.82 14.24 -11.37
CA ASN A 177 -4.33 14.94 -10.18
C ASN A 177 -3.11 15.85 -10.48
N PHE A 178 -2.73 15.98 -11.76
CA PHE A 178 -1.68 16.90 -12.19
C PHE A 178 -2.29 18.23 -12.67
N PRO A 179 -1.74 19.40 -12.30
CA PRO A 179 -0.58 19.61 -11.44
C PRO A 179 -0.98 19.89 -9.97
N SER A 180 -2.12 19.38 -9.48
CA SER A 180 -2.65 19.79 -8.17
C SER A 180 -1.75 19.30 -7.03
N CYS A 181 -1.91 18.05 -6.67
CA CYS A 181 -1.15 17.34 -5.65
C CYS A 181 -0.10 16.40 -6.26
N ILE A 182 -0.12 16.20 -7.58
CA ILE A 182 1.00 15.57 -8.27
C ILE A 182 1.63 16.63 -9.14
N GLN A 183 2.90 16.90 -8.91
CA GLN A 183 3.64 17.89 -9.66
C GLN A 183 4.84 17.25 -10.33
N SER A 184 5.33 17.90 -11.38
CA SER A 184 6.59 17.50 -11.97
C SER A 184 7.66 17.58 -10.89
N PHE A 185 8.48 16.54 -10.84
CA PHE A 185 9.64 16.54 -9.97
C PHE A 185 10.53 17.75 -10.32
N GLY A 186 10.72 18.66 -9.36
CA GLY A 186 11.59 19.83 -9.51
C GLY A 186 13.08 19.46 -9.43
N SER A 187 13.97 20.45 -9.41
CA SER A 187 15.37 20.24 -9.04
C SER A 187 15.45 19.95 -7.53
N ASP A 188 15.50 18.67 -7.16
CA ASP A 188 15.41 18.26 -5.76
C ASP A 188 16.76 18.34 -5.02
N ILE A 189 16.69 18.86 -3.80
CA ILE A 189 17.75 18.91 -2.78
C ILE A 189 17.75 17.63 -1.92
N ILE A 190 16.71 16.78 -2.00
CA ILE A 190 16.62 15.50 -1.28
C ILE A 190 17.62 14.46 -1.81
N PHE A 191 17.99 14.53 -3.09
CA PHE A 191 19.03 13.69 -3.70
C PHE A 191 20.36 14.44 -3.92
N VAL A 192 20.56 15.62 -3.32
CA VAL A 192 21.86 16.32 -3.43
C VAL A 192 23.02 15.46 -2.95
N ASP A 193 22.75 14.53 -2.02
CA ASP A 193 23.74 13.59 -1.50
C ASP A 193 23.62 12.17 -2.10
N GLY A 194 22.77 11.96 -3.10
CA GLY A 194 22.63 10.67 -3.81
C GLY A 194 22.06 9.52 -2.95
N PHE A 195 21.73 8.42 -3.62
CA PHE A 195 21.68 7.08 -3.01
C PHE A 195 22.97 6.38 -3.43
N GLU A 196 23.75 5.89 -2.46
CA GLU A 196 24.76 4.85 -2.70
C GLU A 196 24.12 3.47 -2.72
#